data_AF-A0A2A4RR15-F1
#
_entry.id   AF-A0A2A4RR15-F1
#
_cell.length_a   1.000
_cell.length_b   1.000
_cell.length_c   1.000
_cell.angle_alpha   90.00
_cell.angle_beta   90.00
_cell.angle_gamma   90.00
#
_symmetry.space_group_name_H-M   'P 1'
#
loop_
_entity.id
_entity.type
_entity.pdbx_description
1 polymer ?
#
loop_
_entity_poly.entity_id
_entity_poly.type
_entity_poly.pdbx_seq_one_letter_code
_entity_poly.pdbx_strand_id
1 'polypeptide(L)'
;MNEKNNPANESDFQQNKGSNCQRVHAAQLVEQQRGTLLSRIHRLLGDDARRVTDTDDILSTALRRIDRAIDQGSLDAQNERQFYAFVHGVIERTILEKTRKSRGLTARERIAQEIKDNVSSPVIEQRVVAAEELSRIGEMVTDPIDREIILLRGRDLSLADIAQAMNMTHAAARKRWSRIRAMVREYIKESSLDDDCQ
;
A
#
# COMPACT_ATOMS: atom_id res chain seq x y z
N MET A 1 -23.26 59.75 3.11
CA MET A 1 -22.43 58.56 2.85
C MET A 1 -22.95 57.46 3.75
N ASN A 2 -23.76 56.53 3.22
CA ASN A 2 -24.35 55.44 4.00
C ASN A 2 -23.54 54.17 3.75
N GLU A 3 -22.78 53.74 4.77
CA GLU A 3 -22.19 52.40 4.84
C GLU A 3 -23.32 51.37 4.92
N LYS A 4 -23.47 50.60 3.85
CA LYS A 4 -24.35 49.44 3.81
C LYS A 4 -23.69 48.33 4.63
N ASN A 5 -24.26 48.04 5.80
CA ASN A 5 -23.95 46.84 6.58
C ASN A 5 -24.18 45.60 5.70
N ASN A 6 -23.13 44.81 5.53
CA ASN A 6 -23.09 43.62 4.68
C ASN A 6 -23.63 42.40 5.47
N PRO A 7 -24.78 41.81 5.10
CA PRO A 7 -25.41 40.71 5.84
C PRO A 7 -24.71 39.35 5.69
N ALA A 8 -23.63 39.26 4.92
CA ALA A 8 -22.93 38.00 4.66
C ALA A 8 -22.11 37.45 5.84
N ASN A 9 -21.87 38.23 6.91
CA ASN A 9 -21.00 37.82 8.02
C ASN A 9 -21.73 37.10 9.18
N GLU A 10 -23.06 37.19 9.27
CA GLU A 10 -23.81 36.63 10.40
C GLU A 10 -24.13 35.13 10.24
N SER A 11 -24.30 34.64 9.00
CA SER A 11 -24.54 33.22 8.71
C SER A 11 -23.33 32.34 9.01
N ASP A 12 -22.13 32.82 8.67
CA ASP A 12 -20.88 32.09 8.88
C ASP A 12 -20.54 32.02 10.37
N PHE A 13 -20.88 33.06 11.14
CA PHE A 13 -20.68 33.09 12.59
C PHE A 13 -21.58 32.10 13.34
N GLN A 14 -22.82 31.89 12.89
CA GLN A 14 -23.73 30.94 13.53
C GLN A 14 -23.41 29.48 13.18
N GLN A 15 -23.01 29.19 11.93
CA GLN A 15 -22.56 27.85 11.54
C GLN A 15 -21.28 27.44 12.30
N ASN A 16 -20.32 28.36 12.45
CA ASN A 16 -19.05 28.10 13.11
C ASN A 16 -19.19 27.83 14.64
N LYS A 17 -20.21 28.41 15.28
CA LYS A 17 -20.50 28.17 16.71
C LYS A 17 -21.09 26.77 16.95
N GLY A 18 -21.91 26.26 16.03
CA GLY A 18 -22.48 24.92 16.06
C GLY A 18 -21.40 23.83 15.91
N SER A 19 -20.52 23.98 14.92
CA SER A 19 -19.43 23.02 14.66
C SER A 19 -18.45 22.94 15.83
N ASN A 20 -18.10 24.06 16.48
CA ASN A 20 -17.20 24.04 17.64
C ASN A 20 -17.76 23.29 18.85
N CYS A 21 -19.06 23.44 19.16
CA CYS A 21 -19.70 22.69 20.25
C CYS A 21 -19.67 21.17 19.97
N GLN A 22 -19.98 20.78 18.73
CA GLN A 22 -19.95 19.37 18.31
C GLN A 22 -18.53 18.78 18.37
N ARG A 23 -17.51 19.55 17.96
CA ARG A 23 -16.10 19.13 18.04
C ARG A 23 -15.65 18.89 19.48
N VAL A 24 -15.98 19.80 20.40
CA VAL A 24 -15.65 19.66 21.83
C VAL A 24 -16.34 18.44 22.43
N HIS A 25 -17.62 18.24 22.12
CA HIS A 25 -18.36 17.08 22.60
C HIS A 25 -17.80 15.76 22.05
N ALA A 26 -17.49 15.71 20.75
CA ALA A 26 -16.85 14.55 20.12
C ALA A 26 -15.48 14.24 20.75
N ALA A 27 -14.67 15.26 21.04
CA ALA A 27 -13.40 15.09 21.72
C ALA A 27 -13.57 14.50 23.12
N GLN A 28 -14.55 14.97 23.89
CA GLN A 28 -14.87 14.42 25.22
C GLN A 28 -15.28 12.94 25.16
N LEU A 29 -16.13 12.57 24.19
CA LEU A 29 -16.55 11.17 24.01
C LEU A 29 -15.37 10.26 23.63
N VAL A 30 -14.47 10.73 22.76
CA VAL A 30 -13.28 9.95 22.41
C VAL A 30 -12.34 9.81 23.61
N GLU A 31 -12.16 10.88 24.40
CA GLU A 31 -11.30 10.85 25.58
C GLU A 31 -11.81 9.86 26.63
N GLN A 32 -13.13 9.79 26.85
CA GLN A 32 -13.75 8.80 27.75
C GLN A 32 -13.45 7.35 27.35
N GLN A 33 -13.27 7.06 26.07
CA GLN A 33 -12.97 5.72 25.57
C GLN A 33 -11.51 5.51 25.15
N ARG A 34 -10.63 6.49 25.42
CA ARG A 34 -9.24 6.49 24.92
C ARG A 34 -8.52 5.17 25.17
N GLY A 35 -8.59 4.63 26.40
CA GLY A 35 -7.92 3.36 26.75
C GLY A 35 -8.42 2.15 25.95
N THR A 36 -9.73 2.07 25.73
CA THR A 36 -10.36 1.01 24.94
C THR A 36 -10.00 1.11 23.46
N LEU A 37 -10.00 2.34 22.92
CA LEU A 37 -9.62 2.61 21.54
C LEU A 37 -8.16 2.27 21.29
N LEU A 38 -7.25 2.68 22.17
CA LEU A 38 -5.83 2.33 22.08
C LEU A 38 -5.60 0.82 22.17
N SER A 39 -6.26 0.13 23.11
CA SER A 39 -6.18 -1.33 23.23
C SER A 39 -6.64 -2.03 21.96
N ARG A 40 -7.70 -1.51 21.32
CA ARG A 40 -8.21 -2.03 20.05
C ARG A 40 -7.26 -1.74 18.90
N ILE A 41 -6.73 -0.52 18.77
CA ILE A 41 -5.72 -0.16 17.77
C ILE A 41 -4.52 -1.10 17.90
N HIS A 42 -4.02 -1.29 19.12
CA HIS A 42 -2.88 -2.15 19.41
C HIS A 42 -3.13 -3.61 19.01
N ARG A 43 -4.34 -4.13 19.20
CA ARG A 43 -4.72 -5.49 18.75
C ARG A 43 -4.84 -5.61 17.23
N LEU A 44 -5.35 -4.56 16.57
CA LEU A 44 -5.53 -4.52 15.12
C LEU A 44 -4.21 -4.26 14.38
N LEU A 45 -3.27 -3.58 15.03
CA LEU A 45 -1.90 -3.45 14.56
C LEU A 45 -1.15 -4.77 14.78
N GLY A 46 -0.91 -5.52 13.71
CA GLY A 46 0.03 -6.64 13.74
C GLY A 46 1.43 -6.20 14.18
N ASP A 47 2.27 -7.14 14.61
CA ASP A 47 3.61 -6.85 15.16
C ASP A 47 4.49 -6.08 14.17
N ASP A 48 4.43 -6.39 12.88
CA ASP A 48 5.19 -5.70 11.84
C ASP A 48 4.79 -4.23 11.67
N ALA A 49 3.50 -3.93 11.82
CA ALA A 49 2.99 -2.57 11.70
C ALA A 49 3.34 -1.71 12.92
N ARG A 50 3.45 -2.32 14.11
CA ARG A 50 3.86 -1.65 15.35
C ARG A 50 5.31 -1.16 15.33
N ARG A 51 6.17 -1.79 14.52
CA ARG A 51 7.57 -1.34 14.35
C ARG A 51 7.68 -0.01 13.61
N VAL A 52 6.69 0.31 12.77
CA VAL A 52 6.75 1.43 11.82
C VAL A 52 5.77 2.54 12.18
N THR A 53 4.76 2.27 13.02
CA THR A 53 3.75 3.26 13.36
C THR A 53 3.29 3.09 14.80
N ASP A 54 3.30 4.19 15.54
CA ASP A 54 2.81 4.25 16.92
C ASP A 54 1.28 4.19 16.97
N THR A 55 0.75 3.57 18.02
CA THR A 55 -0.69 3.53 18.34
C THR A 55 -1.23 4.94 18.53
N ASP A 56 -0.47 5.83 19.18
CA ASP A 56 -0.86 7.22 19.41
C ASP A 56 -0.89 8.05 18.12
N ASP A 57 -0.02 7.74 17.15
CA ASP A 57 -0.04 8.37 15.82
C ASP A 57 -1.31 8.04 15.04
N ILE A 58 -1.78 6.79 15.16
CA ILE A 58 -3.00 6.32 14.51
C ILE A 58 -4.21 7.00 15.14
N LEU A 59 -4.25 7.05 16.48
CA LEU A 59 -5.33 7.73 17.19
C LEU A 59 -5.35 9.22 16.83
N SER A 60 -4.21 9.89 16.83
CA SER A 60 -4.08 11.30 16.44
C SER A 60 -4.53 11.55 15.00
N THR A 61 -4.20 10.65 14.07
CA THR A 61 -4.63 10.74 12.68
C THR A 61 -6.15 10.52 12.55
N ALA A 62 -6.70 9.56 13.28
CA ALA A 62 -8.13 9.30 13.30
C ALA A 62 -8.92 10.48 13.88
N LEU A 63 -8.44 11.07 14.98
CA LEU A 63 -9.01 12.27 15.59
C LEU A 63 -9.06 13.44 14.62
N ARG A 64 -7.97 13.72 13.88
CA ARG A 64 -7.95 14.77 12.85
C ARG A 64 -8.97 14.53 11.74
N ARG A 65 -9.26 13.26 11.39
CA ARG A 65 -10.26 12.92 10.38
C ARG A 65 -11.69 13.08 10.89
N ILE A 66 -11.92 12.71 12.15
CA ILE A 66 -13.21 12.94 12.82
C ILE A 66 -13.48 14.43 12.90
N ASP A 67 -12.48 15.22 13.31
CA ASP A 67 -12.56 16.67 13.41
C ASP A 67 -12.95 17.32 12.07
N ARG A 68 -12.29 16.91 10.97
CA ARG A 68 -12.64 17.35 9.61
C ARG A 68 -14.04 16.91 9.19
N ALA A 69 -14.47 15.71 9.57
CA ALA A 69 -15.79 15.22 9.20
C ALA A 69 -16.90 16.06 9.87
N ILE A 70 -16.69 16.47 11.11
CA ILE A 70 -17.58 17.39 11.84
C ILE A 70 -17.56 18.77 11.20
N ASP A 71 -16.37 19.31 10.93
CA ASP A 71 -16.22 20.63 10.30
C ASP A 71 -16.92 20.72 8.92
N GLN A 72 -16.90 19.62 8.17
CA GLN A 72 -17.57 19.51 6.87
C GLN A 72 -19.05 19.14 6.96
N GLY A 73 -19.60 18.90 8.16
CA GLY A 73 -20.99 18.46 8.35
C GLY A 73 -21.28 17.07 7.76
N SER A 74 -20.25 16.25 7.54
CA SER A 74 -20.37 14.89 6.96
C SER A 74 -20.58 13.79 7.99
N LEU A 75 -20.56 14.14 9.28
CA LEU A 75 -20.89 13.25 10.38
C LEU A 75 -22.40 13.23 10.62
N ASP A 76 -23.09 12.21 10.13
CA ASP A 76 -24.51 11.96 10.40
C ASP A 76 -24.68 10.94 11.53
N ALA A 77 -24.32 11.35 12.76
CA ALA A 77 -24.49 10.54 13.95
C ALA A 77 -25.58 11.13 14.85
N GLN A 78 -26.70 10.43 14.99
CA GLN A 78 -27.85 10.86 15.79
C GLN A 78 -27.77 10.41 17.26
N ASN A 79 -26.83 9.55 17.60
CA ASN A 79 -26.58 9.08 18.97
C ASN A 79 -25.13 8.63 19.14
N GLU A 80 -24.72 8.45 20.41
CA GLU A 80 -23.36 8.04 20.75
C GLU A 80 -22.94 6.71 20.12
N ARG A 81 -23.84 5.73 19.99
CA ARG A 81 -23.51 4.43 19.37
C ARG A 81 -23.12 4.60 17.90
N GLN A 82 -23.85 5.42 17.16
CA GLN A 82 -23.53 5.75 15.77
C GLN A 82 -22.22 6.53 15.67
N PHE A 83 -21.95 7.44 16.62
CA PHE A 83 -20.67 8.13 16.72
C PHE A 83 -19.51 7.15 16.92
N TYR A 84 -19.61 6.23 17.89
CA TYR A 84 -18.55 5.25 18.13
C TYR A 84 -18.35 4.29 16.95
N ALA A 85 -19.42 3.88 16.26
CA ALA A 85 -19.30 3.10 15.04
C ALA A 85 -18.52 3.85 13.95
N PHE A 86 -18.79 5.15 13.78
CA PHE A 86 -18.04 6.01 12.88
C PHE A 86 -16.57 6.12 13.29
N VAL A 87 -16.28 6.39 14.58
CA VAL A 87 -14.92 6.47 15.13
C VAL A 87 -14.15 5.17 14.86
N HIS A 88 -14.74 4.01 15.14
CA HIS A 88 -14.13 2.71 14.84
C HIS A 88 -13.83 2.54 13.35
N GLY A 89 -14.77 2.91 12.48
CA GLY A 89 -14.56 2.83 11.03
C GLY A 89 -13.46 3.78 10.51
N VAL A 90 -13.29 4.95 11.13
CA VAL A 90 -12.17 5.86 10.81
C VAL A 90 -10.84 5.27 11.28
N ILE A 91 -10.79 4.69 12.48
CA ILE A 91 -9.60 4.04 13.02
C ILE A 91 -9.18 2.85 12.14
N GLU A 92 -10.11 1.94 11.82
CA GLU A 92 -9.82 0.76 11.00
C GLU A 92 -9.28 1.15 9.62
N ARG A 93 -9.88 2.15 8.95
CA ARG A 93 -9.36 2.69 7.69
C ARG A 93 -7.96 3.28 7.83
N THR A 94 -7.72 4.02 8.91
CA THR A 94 -6.40 4.61 9.19
C THR A 94 -5.33 3.53 9.41
N ILE A 95 -5.67 2.46 10.14
CA ILE A 95 -4.81 1.29 10.32
C ILE A 95 -4.54 0.62 8.97
N LEU A 96 -5.56 0.38 8.15
CA LEU A 96 -5.39 -0.24 6.83
C LEU A 96 -4.50 0.59 5.90
N GLU A 97 -4.65 1.91 5.90
CA GLU A 97 -3.79 2.80 5.10
C GLU A 97 -2.34 2.78 5.59
N LYS A 98 -2.12 2.87 6.91
CA LYS A 98 -0.77 2.85 7.50
C LYS A 98 -0.09 1.51 7.32
N THR A 99 -0.81 0.40 7.49
CA THR A 99 -0.30 -0.96 7.27
C THR A 99 0.00 -1.25 5.80
N ARG A 100 -0.80 -0.73 4.86
CA ARG A 100 -0.47 -0.82 3.42
C ARG A 100 0.81 -0.04 3.09
N LYS A 101 0.96 1.16 3.64
CA LYS A 101 2.19 1.95 3.47
C LYS A 101 3.39 1.28 4.13
N SER A 102 3.23 0.72 5.33
CA SER A 102 4.32 0.02 6.02
C SER A 102 4.73 -1.23 5.28
N ARG A 103 3.81 -2.05 4.74
CA ARG A 103 4.19 -3.20 3.88
C ARG A 103 5.00 -2.78 2.66
N GLY A 104 4.65 -1.65 2.03
CA GLY A 104 5.44 -1.09 0.93
C GLY A 104 6.82 -0.58 1.38
N LEU A 105 6.92 -0.02 2.58
CA LEU A 105 8.18 0.42 3.18
C LEU A 105 9.04 -0.75 3.65
N THR A 106 8.49 -1.78 4.29
CA THR A 106 9.19 -3.01 4.69
C THR A 106 9.66 -3.79 3.47
N ALA A 107 8.91 -3.78 2.36
CA ALA A 107 9.41 -4.33 1.09
C ALA A 107 10.62 -3.52 0.59
N ARG A 108 10.58 -2.19 0.66
CA ARG A 108 11.69 -1.31 0.26
C ARG A 108 12.89 -1.39 1.21
N GLU A 109 12.67 -1.53 2.51
CA GLU A 109 13.70 -1.72 3.53
C GLU A 109 14.29 -3.12 3.42
N ARG A 110 13.49 -4.15 3.14
CA ARG A 110 14.02 -5.49 2.83
C ARG A 110 14.84 -5.46 1.54
N ILE A 111 14.41 -4.73 0.51
CA ILE A 111 15.23 -4.49 -0.69
C ILE A 111 16.50 -3.71 -0.34
N ALA A 112 16.43 -2.65 0.47
CA ALA A 112 17.58 -1.85 0.86
C ALA A 112 18.56 -2.61 1.77
N GLN A 113 18.05 -3.48 2.64
CA GLN A 113 18.80 -4.34 3.53
C GLN A 113 19.39 -5.52 2.76
N GLU A 114 18.65 -6.12 1.83
CA GLU A 114 19.21 -7.09 0.87
C GLU A 114 20.28 -6.44 -0.01
N ILE A 115 20.11 -5.20 -0.47
CA ILE A 115 21.16 -4.47 -1.21
C ILE A 115 22.38 -4.26 -0.30
N LYS A 116 22.18 -3.88 0.97
CA LYS A 116 23.27 -3.63 1.92
C LYS A 116 24.01 -4.90 2.35
N ASP A 117 23.29 -5.99 2.55
CA ASP A 117 23.83 -7.29 2.97
C ASP A 117 24.45 -8.05 1.77
N ASN A 118 23.96 -7.83 0.55
CA ASN A 118 24.51 -8.46 -0.65
C ASN A 118 25.80 -7.80 -1.16
N VAL A 119 26.08 -6.53 -0.84
CA VAL A 119 27.31 -5.80 -1.27
C VAL A 119 28.62 -6.45 -0.76
N SER A 120 28.55 -7.47 0.10
CA SER A 120 29.74 -8.22 0.57
C SER A 120 29.78 -9.70 0.14
N SER A 121 28.95 -10.18 -0.80
CA SER A 121 28.87 -11.63 -1.12
C SER A 121 29.09 -11.95 -2.62
N PRO A 122 29.85 -13.03 -2.96
CA PRO A 122 30.05 -13.52 -4.33
C PRO A 122 28.77 -13.97 -5.05
N VAL A 123 27.62 -13.95 -4.37
CA VAL A 123 26.28 -14.21 -4.93
C VAL A 123 25.79 -13.07 -5.85
N ILE A 124 26.30 -11.82 -5.69
CA ILE A 124 25.94 -10.71 -6.58
C ILE A 124 26.42 -10.96 -8.01
N GLU A 125 27.64 -11.46 -8.21
CA GLU A 125 28.14 -11.71 -9.56
C GLU A 125 27.24 -12.72 -10.30
N GLN A 126 26.81 -13.79 -9.64
CA GLN A 126 25.84 -14.74 -10.23
C GLN A 126 24.46 -14.14 -10.46
N ARG A 127 23.97 -13.25 -9.58
CA ARG A 127 22.65 -12.60 -9.74
C ARG A 127 22.65 -11.52 -10.82
N VAL A 128 23.74 -10.77 -10.98
CA VAL A 128 23.92 -9.78 -12.05
C VAL A 128 24.04 -10.49 -13.38
N VAL A 129 24.84 -11.57 -13.46
CA VAL A 129 24.91 -12.43 -14.65
C VAL A 129 23.53 -13.00 -15.00
N ALA A 130 22.76 -13.49 -14.01
CA ALA A 130 21.40 -13.99 -14.25
C ALA A 130 20.42 -12.90 -14.72
N ALA A 131 20.56 -11.65 -14.25
CA ALA A 131 19.72 -10.53 -14.68
C ALA A 131 20.04 -10.06 -16.10
N GLU A 132 21.31 -10.06 -16.49
CA GLU A 132 21.75 -9.78 -17.87
C GLU A 132 21.32 -10.88 -18.84
N GLU A 133 21.44 -12.16 -18.44
CA GLU A 133 20.95 -13.29 -19.22
C GLU A 133 19.42 -13.26 -19.39
N LEU A 134 18.67 -12.95 -18.33
CA LEU A 134 17.22 -12.77 -18.41
C LEU A 134 16.82 -11.61 -19.32
N SER A 135 17.63 -10.54 -19.36
CA SER A 135 17.41 -9.41 -20.27
C SER A 135 17.66 -9.80 -21.73
N ARG A 136 18.75 -10.54 -22.02
CA ARG A 136 19.03 -11.09 -23.36
C ARG A 136 17.93 -12.07 -23.81
N ILE A 137 17.50 -12.97 -22.94
CA ILE A 137 16.39 -13.89 -23.21
C ILE A 137 15.09 -13.10 -23.47
N GLY A 138 14.84 -12.05 -22.68
CA GLY A 138 13.69 -11.15 -22.87
C GLY A 138 13.72 -10.47 -24.23
N GLU A 139 14.90 -10.06 -24.71
CA GLU A 139 15.09 -9.43 -26.02
C GLU A 139 14.74 -10.32 -27.20
N MET A 140 14.94 -11.62 -27.08
CA MET A 140 14.61 -12.61 -28.11
C MET A 140 13.11 -12.91 -28.20
N VAL A 141 12.36 -12.66 -27.12
CA VAL A 141 10.92 -12.88 -27.13
C VAL A 141 10.23 -11.72 -27.85
N THR A 142 9.62 -12.04 -29.00
CA THR A 142 8.93 -11.09 -29.87
C THR A 142 7.63 -10.57 -29.26
N ASP A 143 6.94 -11.39 -28.46
CA ASP A 143 5.70 -10.99 -27.80
C ASP A 143 6.01 -10.13 -26.56
N PRO A 144 5.58 -8.86 -26.52
CA PRO A 144 5.82 -7.96 -25.38
C PRO A 144 5.18 -8.47 -24.09
N ILE A 145 4.09 -9.23 -24.17
CA ILE A 145 3.43 -9.83 -23.01
C ILE A 145 4.31 -10.92 -22.40
N ASP A 146 4.90 -11.77 -23.24
CA ASP A 146 5.75 -12.86 -22.78
C ASP A 146 7.08 -12.33 -22.21
N ARG A 147 7.61 -11.23 -22.77
CA ARG A 147 8.74 -10.49 -22.20
C ARG A 147 8.45 -9.95 -20.80
N GLU A 148 7.29 -9.33 -20.61
CA GLU A 148 6.87 -8.82 -19.30
C GLU A 148 6.70 -9.97 -18.28
N ILE A 149 6.15 -11.11 -18.70
CA ILE A 149 6.05 -12.30 -17.85
C ILE A 149 7.44 -12.78 -17.40
N ILE A 150 8.45 -12.79 -18.28
CA ILE A 150 9.83 -13.17 -17.94
C ILE A 150 10.42 -12.21 -16.89
N LEU A 151 10.27 -10.91 -17.11
CA LEU A 151 10.78 -9.88 -16.19
C LEU A 151 10.12 -9.99 -14.81
N LEU A 152 8.80 -10.18 -14.76
CA LEU A 152 8.07 -10.35 -13.50
C LEU A 152 8.44 -11.67 -12.79
N ARG A 153 8.70 -12.74 -13.54
CA ARG A 153 9.21 -14.00 -12.98
C ARG A 153 10.63 -13.87 -12.45
N GLY A 154 11.48 -13.06 -13.08
CA GLY A 154 12.82 -12.72 -12.57
C GLY A 154 12.81 -11.90 -11.27
N ARG A 155 11.67 -11.28 -10.94
CA ARG A 155 11.41 -10.59 -9.65
C ARG A 155 10.72 -11.48 -8.61
N ASP A 156 10.70 -12.78 -8.83
CA ASP A 156 10.08 -13.79 -7.95
C ASP A 156 8.55 -13.69 -7.78
N LEU A 157 7.82 -12.99 -8.66
CA LEU A 157 6.36 -12.94 -8.60
C LEU A 157 5.74 -14.30 -8.97
N SER A 158 4.66 -14.68 -8.29
CA SER A 158 3.92 -15.90 -8.63
C SER A 158 3.13 -15.73 -9.94
N LEU A 159 2.82 -16.82 -10.62
CA LEU A 159 2.00 -16.77 -11.85
C LEU A 159 0.57 -16.27 -11.59
N ALA A 160 0.07 -16.39 -10.37
CA ALA A 160 -1.21 -15.84 -9.97
C ALA A 160 -1.15 -14.31 -9.86
N ASP A 161 -0.08 -13.79 -9.24
CA ASP A 161 0.15 -12.34 -9.11
C ASP A 161 0.41 -11.70 -10.48
N ILE A 162 1.15 -12.39 -11.36
CA ILE A 162 1.39 -11.94 -12.75
C ILE A 162 0.08 -11.90 -13.54
N ALA A 163 -0.77 -12.92 -13.39
CA ALA A 163 -2.07 -12.94 -14.04
C ALA A 163 -2.93 -11.74 -13.61
N GLN A 164 -2.94 -11.44 -12.31
CA GLN A 164 -3.63 -10.27 -11.78
C GLN A 164 -3.03 -8.95 -12.28
N ALA A 165 -1.70 -8.81 -12.26
CA ALA A 165 -0.99 -7.60 -12.70
C ALA A 165 -1.20 -7.30 -14.19
N MET A 166 -1.30 -8.35 -15.01
CA MET A 166 -1.48 -8.23 -16.46
C MET A 166 -2.93 -8.33 -16.93
N ASN A 167 -3.88 -8.33 -15.99
CA ASN A 167 -5.32 -8.46 -16.25
C ASN A 167 -5.66 -9.66 -17.16
N MET A 168 -5.05 -10.82 -16.90
CA MET A 168 -5.31 -12.06 -17.62
C MET A 168 -5.69 -13.19 -16.65
N THR A 169 -6.23 -14.29 -17.19
CA THR A 169 -6.57 -15.45 -16.35
C THR A 169 -5.29 -16.19 -15.93
N HIS A 170 -5.31 -16.80 -14.74
CA HIS A 170 -4.18 -17.60 -14.26
C HIS A 170 -3.83 -18.76 -15.22
N ALA A 171 -4.85 -19.34 -15.88
CA ALA A 171 -4.65 -20.35 -16.92
C ALA A 171 -3.89 -19.81 -18.14
N ALA A 172 -4.20 -18.58 -18.58
CA ALA A 172 -3.50 -17.93 -19.69
C ALA A 172 -2.03 -17.65 -19.33
N ALA A 173 -1.77 -17.13 -18.13
CA ALA A 173 -0.40 -16.90 -17.64
C ALA A 173 0.42 -18.19 -17.58
N ARG A 174 -0.16 -19.29 -17.08
CA ARG A 174 0.49 -20.62 -17.06
C ARG A 174 0.81 -21.14 -18.46
N LYS A 175 -0.13 -21.02 -19.40
CA LYS A 175 0.06 -21.46 -20.79
C LYS A 175 1.18 -20.68 -21.48
N ARG A 176 1.20 -19.36 -21.31
CA ARG A 176 2.28 -18.48 -21.81
C ARG A 176 3.62 -18.84 -21.19
N TRP A 177 3.68 -18.99 -19.87
CA TRP A 177 4.90 -19.40 -19.17
C TRP A 177 5.45 -20.75 -19.65
N SER A 178 4.56 -21.73 -19.88
CA SER A 178 4.98 -23.02 -20.42
C SER A 178 5.61 -22.90 -21.81
N ARG A 179 5.06 -22.03 -22.67
CA ARG A 179 5.61 -21.75 -24.01
C ARG A 179 6.98 -21.06 -23.92
N ILE A 180 7.08 -20.04 -23.08
CA ILE A 180 8.33 -19.31 -22.82
C ILE A 180 9.43 -20.29 -22.40
N ARG A 181 9.17 -21.16 -21.41
CA ARG A 181 10.17 -22.14 -20.98
C ARG A 181 10.59 -23.12 -22.07
N ALA A 182 9.67 -23.49 -22.97
CA ALA A 182 10.00 -24.36 -24.09
C ALA A 182 10.95 -23.65 -25.07
N MET A 183 10.69 -22.38 -25.39
CA MET A 183 11.57 -21.57 -26.23
C MET A 183 12.95 -21.37 -25.60
N VAL A 184 13.00 -20.98 -24.32
CA VAL A 184 14.28 -20.77 -23.61
C VAL A 184 15.10 -22.05 -23.52
N ARG A 185 14.45 -23.20 -23.34
CA ARG A 185 15.15 -24.50 -23.33
C ARG A 185 15.78 -24.83 -24.68
N GLU A 186 15.09 -24.53 -25.77
CA GLU A 186 15.63 -24.76 -27.12
C GLU A 186 16.83 -23.86 -27.39
N TYR A 187 16.74 -22.60 -26.97
CA TYR A 187 17.85 -21.65 -27.07
C TYR A 187 19.08 -22.07 -26.26
N ILE A 188 18.90 -22.52 -25.02
CA ILE A 188 20.02 -23.00 -24.20
C ILE A 188 20.67 -24.22 -24.84
N LYS A 189 19.89 -25.11 -25.48
CA LYS A 189 20.45 -26.24 -26.22
C LYS A 189 21.26 -25.79 -27.43
N GLU A 190 20.75 -24.84 -28.21
CA GLU A 190 21.42 -24.32 -29.41
C GLU A 190 22.71 -23.57 -29.04
N SER A 191 22.65 -22.73 -28.00
CA SER A 191 23.82 -22.01 -27.46
C SER A 191 24.88 -22.93 -26.83
N SER A 192 24.49 -24.10 -26.32
CA SER A 192 25.44 -25.08 -25.76
C SER A 192 26.17 -25.93 -26.81
N LEU A 193 25.76 -25.87 -28.08
CA LEU A 193 26.41 -26.59 -29.18
C LEU A 193 27.55 -25.77 -29.84
N ASP A 194 27.56 -24.45 -29.63
CA ASP A 194 28.57 -23.56 -30.21
C ASP A 194 29.87 -23.48 -29.36
N ASP A 195 29.82 -23.88 -28.08
CA ASP A 195 30.97 -23.87 -27.16
C ASP A 195 31.92 -25.08 -27.34
N ASP A 196 31.53 -26.13 -28.08
CA ASP A 196 32.35 -27.33 -28.33
C ASP A 196 33.27 -27.21 -29.58
N CYS A 197 33.32 -26.04 -30.24
CA CYS A 197 34.15 -25.79 -31.44
C CYS A 197 35.23 -24.69 -31.27
N GLN A 198 35.63 -24.35 -30.04
CA GLN A 198 36.82 -23.54 -29.74
C GLN A 198 37.90 -24.36 -29.04
#